data_AF-A0A0A2MEG9-F1
#
_entry.id   AF-A0A0A2MEG9-F1
#
_cell.length_a   1.000
_cell.length_b   1.000
_cell.length_c   1.000
_cell.angle_alpha   90.00
_cell.angle_beta   90.00
_cell.angle_gamma   90.00
#
_symmetry.space_group_name_H-M   'P 1'
#
loop_
_entity.id
_entity.type
_entity.pdbx_description
1 polymer ?
#
loop_
_entity_poly.entity_id
_entity_poly.type
_entity_poly.pdbx_seq_one_letter_code
_entity_poly.pdbx_strand_id
1 'polypeptide(L)'
;MIRNFKAASRAVLSAVALLVLFTTSAMAQDRVAEGAKKVTDGMKTQLTLNDSQYAKVLEINKAYLVKVKESKAKSVNKVEAAKKLKTIDEDREAKLKSVLTADQYKAFAATRADNKKKLKEYLEEKQG
;
A
#
# COMPACT_ATOMS: atom_id res chain seq x y z
N MET A 1 -31.40 -11.79 52.18
CA MET A 1 -30.11 -11.14 51.87
C MET A 1 -29.76 -11.46 50.42
N ILE A 2 -30.18 -10.63 49.46
CA ILE A 2 -29.84 -10.83 48.04
C ILE A 2 -29.63 -9.45 47.41
N ARG A 3 -28.37 -9.09 47.12
CA ARG A 3 -28.06 -7.96 46.25
C ARG A 3 -26.82 -8.27 45.41
N ASN A 4 -27.00 -8.11 44.10
CA ASN A 4 -26.02 -7.68 43.10
C ASN A 4 -25.24 -8.74 42.29
N PHE A 5 -25.96 -9.52 41.46
CA PHE A 5 -25.35 -10.30 40.37
C PHE A 5 -25.44 -9.64 38.97
N LYS A 6 -26.08 -8.47 38.84
CA LYS A 6 -26.35 -7.82 37.54
C LYS A 6 -25.22 -6.94 36.99
N ALA A 7 -24.17 -6.65 37.78
CA ALA A 7 -23.09 -5.75 37.37
C ALA A 7 -21.95 -6.47 36.61
N ALA A 8 -21.64 -7.71 36.99
CA ALA A 8 -20.55 -8.49 36.39
C ALA A 8 -20.82 -8.88 34.93
N SER A 9 -22.09 -9.06 34.55
CA SER A 9 -22.48 -9.47 33.20
C SER A 9 -22.36 -8.38 32.14
N ARG A 10 -22.35 -7.09 32.53
CA ARG A 10 -22.16 -5.97 31.59
C ARG A 10 -20.68 -5.68 31.29
N ALA A 11 -19.79 -5.91 32.24
CA ALA A 11 -18.34 -5.67 32.05
C ALA A 11 -17.68 -6.72 31.13
N VAL A 12 -18.13 -7.97 31.18
CA VAL A 12 -17.58 -9.06 30.35
C VAL A 12 -17.97 -8.92 28.88
N LEU A 13 -19.19 -8.42 28.58
CA LEU A 13 -19.65 -8.20 27.20
C LEU A 13 -18.93 -7.04 26.49
N SER A 14 -18.51 -5.99 27.22
CA SER A 14 -17.75 -4.88 26.65
C SER A 14 -16.27 -5.21 26.38
N ALA A 15 -15.66 -6.11 27.15
CA ALA A 15 -14.27 -6.54 26.94
C ALA A 15 -14.11 -7.43 25.68
N VAL A 16 -15.13 -8.25 25.37
CA VAL A 16 -15.12 -9.10 24.17
C VAL A 16 -15.30 -8.28 22.88
N ALA A 17 -16.07 -7.20 22.91
CA ALA A 17 -16.27 -6.31 21.75
C ALA A 17 -15.00 -5.52 21.35
N LEU A 18 -14.14 -5.18 22.33
CA LEU A 18 -12.85 -4.51 22.07
C LEU A 18 -11.79 -5.45 21.49
N LEU A 19 -11.84 -6.75 21.79
CA LEU A 19 -10.86 -7.74 21.30
C LEU A 19 -11.05 -8.06 19.80
N VAL A 20 -12.28 -7.98 19.28
CA VAL A 20 -12.61 -8.28 17.88
C VAL A 20 -12.16 -7.17 16.91
N LEU A 21 -12.03 -5.93 17.37
CA LEU A 21 -11.59 -4.82 16.52
C LEU A 21 -10.08 -4.82 16.26
N PHE A 22 -9.26 -5.41 17.14
CA PHE A 22 -7.79 -5.48 16.97
C PHE A 22 -7.33 -6.56 15.97
N THR A 23 -8.11 -7.62 15.75
CA THR A 23 -7.69 -8.74 14.88
C THR A 23 -7.78 -8.40 13.39
N THR A 24 -8.70 -7.53 12.98
CA THR A 24 -8.87 -7.15 11.57
C THR A 24 -7.78 -6.19 11.07
N SER A 25 -7.25 -5.33 11.93
CA SER A 25 -6.12 -4.43 11.60
C SER A 25 -4.82 -5.19 11.37
N ALA A 26 -4.58 -6.30 12.09
CA ALA A 26 -3.37 -7.09 11.96
C ALA A 26 -3.26 -7.76 10.57
N MET A 27 -4.32 -8.44 10.13
CA MET A 27 -4.37 -9.10 8.81
C MET A 27 -4.25 -8.11 7.64
N ALA A 28 -4.81 -6.91 7.82
CA ALA A 28 -4.76 -5.82 6.86
C ALA A 28 -3.36 -5.21 6.70
N GLN A 29 -2.55 -5.19 7.75
CA GLN A 29 -1.18 -4.69 7.77
C GLN A 29 -0.20 -5.71 7.17
N ASP A 30 -0.43 -7.01 7.41
CA ASP A 30 0.39 -8.08 6.84
C ASP A 30 0.38 -8.11 5.31
N ARG A 31 -0.80 -7.93 4.69
CA ARG A 31 -0.92 -7.87 3.22
C ARG A 31 -0.17 -6.70 2.60
N VAL A 32 -0.13 -5.56 3.28
CA VAL A 32 0.62 -4.39 2.82
C VAL A 32 2.13 -4.65 2.93
N ALA A 33 2.58 -5.25 4.04
CA ALA A 33 3.98 -5.60 4.23
C ALA A 33 4.46 -6.62 3.18
N GLU A 34 3.69 -7.68 2.94
CA GLU A 34 3.99 -8.69 1.92
C GLU A 34 4.04 -8.07 0.50
N GLY A 35 3.05 -7.24 0.16
CA GLY A 35 3.02 -6.54 -1.12
C GLY A 35 4.20 -5.58 -1.29
N ALA A 36 4.56 -4.83 -0.25
CA ALA A 36 5.69 -3.91 -0.27
C ALA A 36 7.00 -4.68 -0.48
N LYS A 37 7.17 -5.81 0.20
CA LYS A 37 8.33 -6.69 0.01
C LYS A 37 8.40 -7.20 -1.42
N LYS A 38 7.32 -7.76 -1.98
CA LYS A 38 7.30 -8.27 -3.36
C LYS A 38 7.68 -7.21 -4.39
N VAL A 39 7.13 -6.00 -4.28
CA VAL A 39 7.46 -4.90 -5.17
C VAL A 39 8.92 -4.48 -5.01
N THR A 40 9.41 -4.42 -3.77
CA THR A 40 10.81 -4.04 -3.48
C THR A 40 11.78 -5.11 -3.97
N ASP A 41 11.46 -6.39 -3.85
CA ASP A 41 12.25 -7.50 -4.38
C ASP A 41 12.39 -7.40 -5.90
N GLY A 42 11.29 -7.11 -6.60
CA GLY A 42 11.32 -6.84 -8.04
C GLY A 42 12.15 -5.60 -8.39
N MET A 43 12.10 -4.54 -7.58
CA MET A 43 12.97 -3.37 -7.77
C MET A 43 14.44 -3.69 -7.47
N LYS A 44 14.73 -4.57 -6.50
CA LYS A 44 16.10 -5.00 -6.18
C LYS A 44 16.75 -5.67 -7.39
N THR A 45 16.04 -6.58 -8.04
CA THR A 45 16.55 -7.28 -9.22
C THR A 45 16.63 -6.37 -10.44
N GLN A 46 15.62 -5.54 -10.67
CA GLN A 46 15.55 -4.67 -11.84
C GLN A 46 16.56 -3.51 -11.79
N LEU A 47 16.80 -2.94 -10.61
CA LEU A 47 17.63 -1.75 -10.41
C LEU A 47 18.95 -2.04 -9.71
N THR A 48 19.22 -3.32 -9.40
CA THR A 48 20.41 -3.76 -8.67
C THR A 48 20.59 -2.96 -7.37
N LEU A 49 19.53 -2.88 -6.57
CA LEU A 49 19.55 -2.10 -5.33
C LEU A 49 20.53 -2.73 -4.33
N ASN A 50 21.40 -1.91 -3.73
CA ASN A 50 22.16 -2.33 -2.57
C ASN A 50 21.27 -2.42 -1.32
N ASP A 51 21.78 -2.99 -0.23
CA ASP A 51 20.95 -3.27 0.96
C ASP A 51 20.43 -2.00 1.66
N SER A 52 21.22 -0.91 1.65
CA SER A 52 20.79 0.39 2.19
C SER A 52 19.66 1.00 1.37
N GLN A 53 19.76 0.93 0.03
CA GLN A 53 18.69 1.36 -0.88
C GLN A 53 17.46 0.48 -0.72
N TYR A 54 17.63 -0.84 -0.64
CA TYR A 54 16.54 -1.79 -0.47
C TYR A 54 15.70 -1.46 0.77
N ALA A 55 16.33 -1.25 1.93
CA ALA A 55 15.64 -0.91 3.17
C ALA A 55 14.81 0.39 3.03
N LYS A 56 15.38 1.43 2.41
CA LYS A 56 14.67 2.70 2.18
C LYS A 56 13.53 2.55 1.17
N VAL A 57 13.76 1.82 0.08
CA VAL A 57 12.74 1.56 -0.96
C VAL A 57 11.59 0.72 -0.39
N LEU A 58 11.87 -0.22 0.51
CA LEU A 58 10.85 -1.02 1.20
C LEU A 58 9.89 -0.13 1.99
N GLU A 59 10.42 0.79 2.80
CA GLU A 59 9.59 1.71 3.58
C GLU A 59 8.80 2.67 2.68
N ILE A 60 9.40 3.16 1.59
CA ILE A 60 8.70 3.98 0.59
C ILE A 60 7.54 3.19 -0.04
N ASN A 61 7.77 1.94 -0.43
CA ASN A 61 6.76 1.08 -1.04
C ASN A 61 5.65 0.69 -0.05
N LYS A 62 6.00 0.48 1.22
CA LYS A 62 5.02 0.24 2.29
C LYS A 62 4.10 1.44 2.46
N ALA A 63 4.65 2.65 2.60
CA ALA A 63 3.88 3.89 2.70
C ALA A 63 3.00 4.12 1.45
N TYR A 64 3.53 3.84 0.26
CA TYR A 64 2.77 3.89 -0.99
C TYR A 64 1.55 2.98 -0.96
N LEU A 65 1.73 1.69 -0.62
CA LEU A 65 0.62 0.72 -0.62
C LEU A 65 -0.44 1.02 0.46
N VAL A 66 -0.05 1.56 1.61
CA VAL A 66 -1.00 2.09 2.60
C VAL A 66 -1.87 3.19 1.96
N LYS A 67 -1.24 4.20 1.34
CA LYS A 67 -1.96 5.32 0.70
C LYS A 67 -2.87 4.84 -0.44
N VAL A 68 -2.42 3.89 -1.26
CA VAL A 68 -3.23 3.31 -2.34
C VAL A 68 -4.47 2.61 -1.76
N LYS A 69 -4.30 1.81 -0.72
CA LYS A 69 -5.40 1.10 -0.06
C LYS A 69 -6.42 2.08 0.53
N GLU A 70 -5.95 3.08 1.26
CA GLU A 70 -6.81 4.12 1.82
C GLU A 70 -7.53 4.94 0.74
N SER A 71 -6.82 5.31 -0.33
CA SER A 71 -7.39 6.03 -1.46
C SER A 71 -8.53 5.24 -2.08
N LYS A 72 -8.35 3.93 -2.30
CA LYS A 72 -9.38 3.05 -2.85
C LYS A 72 -10.60 2.96 -1.92
N ALA A 73 -10.38 2.86 -0.60
CA ALA A 73 -11.47 2.83 0.37
C ALA A 73 -12.26 4.14 0.46
N LYS A 74 -11.61 5.29 0.17
CA LYS A 74 -12.19 6.64 0.29
C LYS A 74 -12.67 7.23 -1.04
N SER A 75 -12.59 6.52 -2.16
CA SER A 75 -12.96 7.07 -3.48
C SER A 75 -14.39 6.70 -3.85
N VAL A 76 -15.15 7.68 -4.32
CA VAL A 76 -16.58 7.50 -4.65
C VAL A 76 -16.75 6.90 -6.05
N ASN A 77 -15.82 7.15 -6.96
CA ASN A 77 -15.83 6.59 -8.31
C ASN A 77 -14.42 6.32 -8.84
N LYS A 78 -14.34 5.66 -10.00
CA LYS A 78 -13.07 5.28 -10.65
C LYS A 78 -12.22 6.48 -11.06
N VAL A 79 -12.84 7.59 -11.46
CA VAL A 79 -12.14 8.81 -11.89
C VAL A 79 -11.43 9.47 -10.70
N GLU A 80 -12.10 9.58 -9.57
CA GLU A 80 -11.52 10.09 -8.32
C GLU A 80 -10.37 9.19 -7.84
N ALA A 81 -10.59 7.87 -7.86
CA ALA A 81 -9.56 6.89 -7.49
C ALA A 81 -8.30 7.04 -8.38
N ALA A 82 -8.47 7.23 -9.69
CA ALA A 82 -7.37 7.45 -10.62
C ALA A 82 -6.62 8.76 -10.35
N LYS A 83 -7.33 9.86 -10.06
CA LYS A 83 -6.70 11.15 -9.69
C LYS A 83 -5.86 11.02 -8.41
N LYS A 84 -6.41 10.42 -7.37
CA LYS A 84 -5.68 10.19 -6.11
C LYS A 84 -4.47 9.27 -6.31
N LEU A 85 -4.63 8.21 -7.10
CA LEU A 85 -3.53 7.30 -7.41
C LEU A 85 -2.38 8.03 -8.12
N LYS A 86 -2.68 8.92 -9.07
CA LYS A 86 -1.67 9.73 -9.75
C LYS A 86 -0.84 10.54 -8.75
N THR A 87 -1.48 11.25 -7.81
CA THR A 87 -0.78 12.02 -6.77
C THR A 87 0.06 11.13 -5.85
N ILE A 88 -0.45 9.95 -5.50
CA ILE A 88 0.28 8.99 -4.67
C ILE A 88 1.51 8.43 -5.41
N ASP A 89 1.38 8.17 -6.72
CA ASP A 89 2.50 7.75 -7.58
C ASP A 89 3.58 8.83 -7.68
N GLU A 90 3.18 10.10 -7.83
CA GLU A 90 4.11 11.24 -7.89
C GLU A 90 4.88 11.42 -6.57
N ASP A 91 4.21 11.27 -5.41
CA ASP A 91 4.87 11.27 -4.09
C ASP A 91 5.87 10.12 -3.95
N ARG A 92 5.49 8.90 -4.38
CA ARG A 92 6.40 7.75 -4.38
C ARG A 92 7.62 8.01 -5.24
N GLU A 93 7.43 8.56 -6.44
CA GLU A 93 8.49 8.86 -7.37
C GLU A 93 9.50 9.87 -6.80
N ALA A 94 9.01 10.96 -6.22
CA ALA A 94 9.86 11.96 -5.58
C ALA A 94 10.74 11.33 -4.49
N LYS A 95 10.16 10.46 -3.66
CA LYS A 95 10.89 9.73 -2.61
C LYS A 95 11.91 8.76 -3.19
N LEU A 96 11.55 7.98 -4.21
CA LEU A 96 12.48 7.06 -4.86
C LEU A 96 13.66 7.80 -5.49
N LYS A 97 13.43 8.96 -6.13
CA LYS A 97 14.49 9.78 -6.72
C LYS A 97 15.56 10.22 -5.71
N SER A 98 15.19 10.38 -4.44
CA SER A 98 16.14 10.73 -3.37
C SER A 98 17.00 9.56 -2.86
N VAL A 99 16.63 8.32 -3.20
CA VAL A 99 17.28 7.08 -2.72
C VAL A 99 18.07 6.38 -3.83
N LEU A 100 17.55 6.45 -5.05
CA LEU A 100 18.14 5.81 -6.22
C LEU A 100 19.27 6.67 -6.79
N THR A 101 20.24 6.02 -7.42
CA THR A 101 21.20 6.73 -8.27
C THR A 101 20.50 7.26 -9.53
N ALA A 102 21.16 8.18 -10.25
CA ALA A 102 20.62 8.72 -11.50
C ALA A 102 20.27 7.62 -12.52
N ASP A 103 21.15 6.61 -12.67
CA ASP A 103 20.94 5.51 -13.61
C ASP A 103 19.81 4.57 -13.18
N GLN A 104 19.74 4.25 -11.88
CA GLN A 104 18.64 3.45 -11.32
C GLN A 104 17.29 4.16 -11.48
N TYR A 105 17.25 5.48 -11.24
CA TYR A 105 16.04 6.25 -11.43
C TYR A 105 15.64 6.34 -12.91
N LYS A 106 16.60 6.48 -13.82
CA LYS A 106 16.35 6.45 -15.28
C LYS A 106 15.74 5.11 -15.70
N ALA A 107 16.29 3.99 -15.21
CA ALA A 107 15.75 2.65 -15.47
C ALA A 107 14.33 2.48 -14.90
N PHE A 108 14.10 2.94 -13.66
CA PHE A 108 12.77 2.94 -13.05
C PHE A 108 11.75 3.74 -13.88
N ALA A 109 12.10 4.95 -14.30
CA ALA A 109 11.23 5.82 -15.09
C ALA A 109 10.89 5.19 -16.46
N ALA A 110 11.86 4.57 -17.12
CA ALA A 110 11.66 3.87 -18.39
C ALA A 110 10.67 2.71 -18.25
N THR A 111 10.85 1.83 -17.25
CA THR A 111 9.91 0.72 -17.00
C THR A 111 8.52 1.20 -16.64
N ARG A 112 8.39 2.30 -15.89
CA ARG A 112 7.07 2.90 -15.61
C ARG A 112 6.40 3.39 -16.89
N ALA A 113 7.13 4.06 -17.78
CA ALA A 113 6.60 4.54 -19.05
C ALA A 113 6.13 3.36 -19.93
N ASP A 114 6.91 2.28 -20.00
CA ASP A 114 6.54 1.05 -20.71
C ASP A 114 5.28 0.40 -20.13
N ASN A 115 5.20 0.27 -18.80
CA ASN A 115 4.00 -0.27 -18.14
C ASN A 115 2.75 0.59 -18.41
N LYS A 116 2.89 1.92 -18.44
CA LYS A 116 1.79 2.82 -18.79
C LYS A 116 1.33 2.63 -20.24
N LYS A 117 2.28 2.44 -21.16
CA LYS A 117 1.99 2.15 -22.57
C LYS A 117 1.22 0.82 -22.70
N LYS A 118 1.73 -0.25 -22.10
CA LYS A 118 1.08 -1.57 -22.10
C LYS A 118 -0.33 -1.55 -21.51
N LEU A 119 -0.53 -0.80 -20.42
CA LEU A 119 -1.86 -0.63 -19.84
C LEU A 119 -2.80 0.09 -20.81
N LYS A 120 -2.32 1.14 -21.50
CA LYS A 120 -3.12 1.87 -22.48
C LYS A 120 -3.53 0.95 -23.64
N GLU A 121 -2.59 0.21 -24.21
CA GLU A 121 -2.84 -0.74 -25.30
C GLU A 121 -3.86 -1.81 -24.89
N TYR A 122 -3.73 -2.40 -23.70
CA TYR A 122 -4.68 -3.37 -23.18
C TYR A 122 -6.10 -2.79 -23.01
N LEU A 123 -6.22 -1.53 -22.59
CA LEU A 123 -7.53 -0.88 -22.43
C LEU A 123 -8.17 -0.55 -23.77
N GLU A 124 -7.37 -0.17 -24.78
CA GLU A 124 -7.83 0.07 -26.14
C GLU A 124 -8.32 -1.23 -26.79
N GLU A 125 -7.57 -2.33 -26.65
CA GLU A 125 -7.96 -3.66 -27.14
C GLU A 125 -9.29 -4.15 -26.53
N LYS A 126 -9.54 -3.87 -25.25
CA LYS A 126 -10.78 -4.27 -24.57
C LYS A 126 -12.00 -3.40 -24.91
N GLN A 127 -11.78 -2.26 -25.56
CA GLN A 127 -12.85 -1.29 -25.91
C GLN A 127 -13.24 -1.34 -27.39
N GLY A 128 -12.42 -1.95 -28.24
CA GLY A 128 -12.76 -2.30 -29.63
C GLY A 128 -13.49 -3.64 -29.71
#